data_AF-A0A3D1U0K3-F1
#
_entry.id   AF-A0A3D1U0K3-F1
#
_cell.length_a   1.000
_cell.length_b   1.000
_cell.length_c   1.000
_cell.angle_alpha   90.00
_cell.angle_beta   90.00
_cell.angle_gamma   90.00
#
_symmetry.space_group_name_H-M   'P 1'
#
loop_
_entity.id
_entity.type
_entity.pdbx_description
1 polymer ?
#
loop_
_entity_poly.entity_id
_entity_poly.type
_entity_poly.pdbx_seq_one_letter_code
_entity_poly.pdbx_strand_id
1 'polypeptide(L)'
;MGASHVALYARVSTRDKDQDPELQLGALRQYAEANGWNFVEYVDWASGADLRRRVAWARLSGAIECGDVTSVITWKLDRAFRSTLDALTTLQEWSRRGVRFRCLTQADVDLSSPTGRLVFTILAAVAEMERSLISERVREGMALAARKGAPIGRPPVTRQRHVRRQWPRLRHLVLEGRLTRLEAAARLGIGAVGCLYSIRHQQA
;
A
#
# COMPACT_ATOMS: atom_id res chain seq x y z
N MET A 1 -10.79 -15.82 -35.01
CA MET A 1 -10.28 -16.00 -33.63
C MET A 1 -9.46 -14.77 -33.30
N GLY A 2 -10.06 -13.78 -32.64
CA GLY A 2 -9.40 -12.50 -32.35
C GLY A 2 -8.22 -12.71 -31.42
N ALA A 3 -7.09 -12.06 -31.70
CA ALA A 3 -5.88 -12.16 -30.88
C ALA A 3 -6.24 -11.96 -29.40
N SER A 4 -6.03 -12.99 -28.58
CA SER A 4 -6.19 -12.88 -27.13
C SER A 4 -5.13 -11.91 -26.64
N HIS A 5 -5.54 -10.70 -26.27
CA HIS A 5 -4.62 -9.69 -25.75
C HIS A 5 -4.39 -9.97 -24.26
N VAL A 6 -3.20 -10.51 -23.98
CA VAL A 6 -2.79 -10.89 -22.63
C VAL A 6 -2.04 -9.74 -21.98
N ALA A 7 -2.43 -9.37 -20.77
CA ALA A 7 -1.66 -8.44 -19.95
C ALA A 7 -0.75 -9.21 -18.99
N LEU A 8 0.55 -8.92 -19.04
CA LEU A 8 1.51 -9.35 -18.02
C LEU A 8 1.68 -8.23 -17.02
N TYR A 9 1.36 -8.47 -15.76
CA TYR A 9 1.47 -7.45 -14.72
C TYR A 9 2.56 -7.82 -13.71
N ALA A 10 3.45 -6.87 -13.45
CA ALA A 10 4.50 -6.97 -12.45
C ALA A 10 4.54 -5.72 -11.56
N ARG A 11 4.87 -5.91 -10.29
CA ARG A 11 5.04 -4.80 -9.33
C ARG A 11 6.28 -4.97 -8.49
N VAL A 12 7.07 -3.92 -8.39
CA VAL A 12 8.24 -3.82 -7.52
C VAL A 12 8.00 -2.76 -6.46
N SER A 13 8.17 -3.14 -5.20
CA SER A 13 8.07 -2.21 -4.08
C SER A 13 9.28 -1.28 -4.08
N THR A 14 9.06 0.04 -3.98
CA THR A 14 10.16 1.03 -3.89
C THR A 14 11.04 0.88 -2.64
N ARG A 15 10.63 0.02 -1.68
CA ARG A 15 11.40 -0.28 -0.47
C ARG A 15 12.38 -1.43 -0.65
N ASP A 16 12.13 -2.33 -1.59
CA ASP A 16 12.97 -3.48 -1.86
C ASP A 16 13.83 -3.17 -3.08
N LYS A 17 14.96 -2.47 -2.85
CA LYS A 17 15.91 -2.09 -3.90
C LYS A 17 16.57 -3.27 -4.60
N ASP A 18 16.43 -4.49 -4.05
CA ASP A 18 17.01 -5.73 -4.57
C ASP A 18 16.03 -6.61 -5.36
N GLN A 19 14.78 -6.17 -5.60
CA GLN A 19 13.85 -6.93 -6.42
C GLN A 19 13.85 -6.43 -7.86
N ASP A 20 14.63 -7.11 -8.69
CA ASP A 20 14.60 -6.94 -10.15
C ASP A 20 13.21 -7.39 -10.68
N PRO A 21 12.44 -6.50 -11.35
CA PRO A 21 11.21 -6.90 -12.03
C PRO A 21 11.44 -8.01 -13.06
N GLU A 22 12.66 -8.17 -13.55
CA GLU A 22 12.98 -9.08 -14.65
C GLU A 22 12.88 -10.56 -14.28
N LEU A 23 13.03 -10.90 -13.00
CA LEU A 23 12.71 -12.26 -12.53
C LEU A 23 11.21 -12.56 -12.64
N GLN A 24 10.35 -11.57 -12.42
CA GLN A 24 8.90 -11.73 -12.56
C GLN A 24 8.52 -11.73 -14.04
N LEU A 25 9.01 -10.74 -14.80
CA LEU A 25 8.69 -10.56 -16.21
C LEU A 25 9.23 -11.69 -17.08
N GLY A 26 10.46 -12.17 -16.85
CA GLY A 26 11.05 -13.27 -17.60
C GLY A 26 10.20 -14.53 -17.55
N ALA A 27 9.70 -14.90 -16.37
CA ALA A 27 8.83 -16.06 -16.24
C ALA A 27 7.41 -15.83 -16.82
N LEU A 28 6.89 -14.60 -16.74
CA LEU A 28 5.62 -14.22 -17.38
C LEU A 28 5.70 -14.28 -18.90
N ARG A 29 6.79 -13.76 -19.49
CA ARG A 29 7.08 -13.82 -20.93
C ARG A 29 7.21 -15.26 -21.38
N GLN A 30 8.05 -16.04 -20.71
CA GLN A 30 8.26 -17.46 -21.03
C GLN A 30 6.93 -18.24 -21.03
N TYR A 31 6.06 -17.98 -20.06
CA TYR A 31 4.75 -18.60 -20.01
C TYR A 31 3.85 -18.16 -21.17
N ALA A 32 3.79 -16.85 -21.48
CA ALA A 32 2.97 -16.34 -22.57
C ALA A 32 3.46 -16.83 -23.95
N GLU A 33 4.78 -16.83 -24.17
CA GLU A 33 5.44 -17.31 -25.38
C GLU A 33 5.21 -18.82 -25.58
N ALA A 34 5.35 -19.62 -24.52
CA ALA A 34 5.08 -21.06 -24.57
C ALA A 34 3.63 -21.40 -24.95
N ASN A 35 2.68 -20.48 -24.71
CA ASN A 35 1.29 -20.60 -25.10
C ASN A 35 0.96 -19.90 -26.43
N GLY A 36 1.94 -19.28 -27.09
CA GLY A 36 1.76 -18.54 -28.34
C GLY A 36 0.86 -17.30 -28.21
N TRP A 37 0.84 -16.67 -27.03
CA TRP A 37 -0.01 -15.51 -26.77
C TRP A 37 0.70 -14.20 -27.10
N ASN A 38 -0.03 -13.27 -27.72
CA ASN A 38 0.40 -11.87 -27.81
C ASN A 38 0.15 -11.18 -26.47
N PHE A 39 1.15 -10.44 -25.98
CA PHE A 39 1.07 -9.83 -24.66
C PHE A 39 1.58 -8.39 -24.61
N VAL A 40 1.10 -7.66 -23.60
CA VAL A 40 1.55 -6.31 -23.23
C VAL A 40 1.96 -6.32 -21.76
N GLU A 41 3.10 -5.70 -21.46
CA GLU A 41 3.63 -5.59 -20.10
C GLU A 41 3.14 -4.34 -19.39
N TYR A 42 2.72 -4.52 -18.13
CA TYR A 42 2.29 -3.47 -17.22
C TYR A 42 3.15 -3.56 -15.96
N VAL A 43 4.02 -2.57 -15.73
CA VAL A 43 5.01 -2.60 -14.66
C VAL A 43 4.86 -1.39 -13.75
N ASP A 44 4.66 -1.63 -12.45
CA ASP A 44 4.57 -0.58 -11.43
C ASP A 44 5.73 -0.61 -10.44
N TRP A 45 6.33 0.57 -10.20
CA TRP A 45 7.34 0.81 -9.17
C TRP A 45 6.69 1.49 -7.97
N ALA A 46 5.90 0.72 -7.22
CA ALA A 46 5.06 1.23 -6.16
C ALA A 46 4.82 0.17 -5.07
N SER A 47 4.53 0.65 -3.86
CA SER A 47 3.87 -0.19 -2.85
C SER A 47 2.45 -0.54 -3.34
N GLY A 48 1.96 -1.75 -3.03
CA GLY A 48 0.60 -2.16 -3.37
C GLY A 48 -0.48 -1.23 -2.81
N ALA A 49 -0.20 -0.57 -1.68
CA ALA A 49 -1.09 0.40 -1.05
C ALA A 49 -1.06 1.81 -1.67
N ASP A 50 -0.06 2.11 -2.51
CA ASP A 50 0.12 3.43 -3.13
C ASP A 50 -0.57 3.48 -4.50
N LEU A 51 -1.90 3.60 -4.48
CA LEU A 51 -2.72 3.66 -5.69
C LEU A 51 -2.33 4.80 -6.64
N ARG A 52 -1.78 5.91 -6.11
CA ARG A 52 -1.36 7.05 -6.94
C ARG A 52 -0.14 6.75 -7.79
N ARG A 53 0.72 5.84 -7.33
CA ARG A 53 1.93 5.42 -8.06
C ARG A 53 1.73 4.17 -8.90
N ARG A 54 0.59 3.50 -8.79
CA ARG A 54 0.22 2.32 -9.59
C ARG A 54 -0.39 2.70 -10.94
N VAL A 55 0.39 3.42 -11.75
CA VAL A 55 -0.06 3.97 -13.04
C VAL A 55 -0.27 2.86 -14.07
N ALA A 56 0.57 1.82 -14.08
CA ALA A 56 0.41 0.69 -14.99
C ALA A 56 -0.84 -0.13 -14.65
N TRP A 57 -1.13 -0.32 -13.36
CA TRP A 57 -2.39 -0.93 -12.92
C TRP A 57 -3.61 -0.14 -13.40
N ALA A 58 -3.61 1.20 -13.27
CA ALA A 58 -4.71 2.03 -13.75
C ALA A 58 -4.91 1.93 -15.27
N ARG A 59 -3.81 1.89 -16.04
CA ARG A 59 -3.87 1.66 -17.49
C ARG A 59 -4.42 0.28 -17.84
N LEU A 60 -4.01 -0.76 -17.11
CA LEU A 60 -4.53 -2.11 -17.28
C LEU A 60 -6.05 -2.15 -17.01
N SER A 61 -6.52 -1.53 -15.93
CA SER A 61 -7.95 -1.44 -15.63
C SER A 61 -8.72 -0.75 -16.75
N GLY A 62 -8.21 0.35 -17.30
CA GLY A 62 -8.81 1.04 -18.46
C GLY A 62 -8.85 0.16 -19.72
N ALA A 63 -7.77 -0.57 -20.02
CA ALA A 63 -7.75 -1.50 -21.16
C ALA A 63 -8.75 -2.66 -20.98
N ILE A 64 -8.95 -3.12 -19.75
CA ILE A 64 -9.99 -4.10 -19.42
C ILE A 64 -11.40 -3.50 -19.60
N GLU A 65 -11.61 -2.23 -19.22
CA GLU A 65 -12.87 -1.51 -19.43
C GLU A 65 -13.21 -1.34 -20.91
N CYS A 66 -12.21 -1.09 -21.75
CA CYS A 66 -12.37 -0.97 -23.21
C CYS A 66 -12.55 -2.34 -23.91
N GLY A 67 -12.34 -3.46 -23.22
CA GLY A 67 -12.37 -4.80 -23.80
C GLY A 67 -11.09 -5.19 -24.55
N ASP A 68 -10.04 -4.38 -24.47
CA ASP A 68 -8.76 -4.60 -25.13
C ASP A 68 -7.93 -5.71 -24.45
N VAL A 69 -8.24 -6.05 -23.19
CA VAL A 69 -7.54 -7.11 -22.44
C VAL A 69 -8.53 -8.15 -21.99
N THR A 70 -8.31 -9.40 -22.40
CA THR A 70 -9.18 -10.55 -22.08
C THR A 70 -8.55 -11.52 -21.08
N SER A 71 -7.25 -11.37 -20.80
CA SER A 71 -6.52 -12.22 -19.87
C SER A 71 -5.45 -11.42 -19.14
N VAL A 72 -5.32 -11.60 -17.83
CA VAL A 72 -4.29 -10.97 -16.99
C VAL A 72 -3.48 -12.06 -16.30
N ILE A 73 -2.15 -11.94 -16.35
CA ILE A 73 -1.22 -12.87 -15.73
C ILE A 73 -0.28 -12.10 -14.80
N THR A 74 -0.13 -12.58 -13.57
CA THR A 74 0.82 -12.03 -12.59
C THR A 74 1.69 -13.14 -12.02
N TRP A 75 2.88 -12.78 -11.53
CA TRP A 75 3.79 -13.72 -10.87
C TRP A 75 3.18 -14.27 -9.58
N LYS A 76 2.76 -13.35 -8.69
CA LYS A 76 2.17 -13.61 -7.37
C LYS A 76 0.97 -12.69 -7.10
N LEU A 77 0.05 -13.12 -6.23
CA LEU A 77 -1.13 -12.32 -5.85
C LEU A 77 -0.78 -11.00 -5.13
N ASP A 78 0.20 -11.00 -4.23
CA ASP A 78 0.64 -9.82 -3.48
C ASP A 78 1.28 -8.73 -4.37
N ARG A 79 1.62 -9.10 -5.61
CA ARG A 79 2.15 -8.16 -6.61
C ARG A 79 1.02 -7.40 -7.29
N ALA A 80 -0.08 -8.08 -7.62
CA ALA A 80 -1.26 -7.51 -8.24
C ALA A 80 -2.20 -6.79 -7.25
N PHE A 81 -2.37 -7.31 -6.04
CA PHE A 81 -3.41 -6.83 -5.13
C PHE A 81 -2.83 -6.30 -3.82
N ARG A 82 -3.52 -5.33 -3.21
CA ARG A 82 -3.08 -4.72 -1.93
C ARG A 82 -3.58 -5.49 -0.71
N SER A 83 -4.60 -6.29 -0.88
CA SER A 83 -5.18 -7.17 0.12
C SER A 83 -5.95 -8.30 -0.57
N THR A 84 -6.36 -9.30 0.18
CA THR A 84 -7.14 -10.40 -0.41
C THR A 84 -8.58 -10.00 -0.73
N LEU A 85 -9.17 -9.06 0.02
CA LEU A 85 -10.45 -8.45 -0.34
C LEU A 85 -10.37 -7.66 -1.65
N ASP A 86 -9.29 -6.89 -1.85
CA ASP A 86 -9.01 -6.17 -3.09
C ASP A 86 -8.89 -7.14 -4.27
N ALA A 87 -8.23 -8.27 -4.05
CA ALA A 87 -8.13 -9.34 -5.02
C ALA A 87 -9.49 -9.96 -5.36
N LEU A 88 -10.29 -10.33 -4.36
CA LEU A 88 -11.64 -10.87 -4.54
C LEU A 88 -12.56 -9.95 -5.34
N THR A 89 -12.65 -8.69 -4.91
CA THR A 89 -13.54 -7.70 -5.53
C THR A 89 -13.15 -7.45 -6.98
N THR A 90 -11.85 -7.22 -7.23
CA THR A 90 -11.33 -7.00 -8.59
C THR A 90 -11.55 -8.21 -9.49
N LEU A 91 -11.26 -9.41 -8.99
CA LEU A 91 -11.32 -10.63 -9.81
C LEU A 91 -12.76 -11.06 -10.10
N GLN A 92 -13.70 -10.82 -9.18
CA GLN A 92 -15.12 -10.99 -9.45
C GLN A 92 -15.61 -10.03 -10.53
N GLU A 93 -15.19 -8.77 -10.48
CA GLU A 93 -15.53 -7.78 -11.51
C GLU A 93 -14.98 -8.20 -12.88
N TRP A 94 -13.70 -8.58 -12.94
CA TRP A 94 -13.05 -9.06 -14.15
C TRP A 94 -13.74 -10.32 -14.70
N SER A 95 -14.11 -11.26 -13.84
CA SER A 95 -14.83 -12.46 -14.25
C SER A 95 -16.19 -12.14 -14.86
N ARG A 96 -16.95 -11.17 -14.31
CA ARG A 96 -18.23 -10.73 -14.90
C ARG A 96 -18.06 -10.11 -16.29
N ARG A 97 -16.89 -9.52 -16.55
CA ARG A 97 -16.51 -8.94 -17.85
C ARG A 97 -15.88 -9.97 -18.81
N GLY A 98 -15.79 -11.24 -18.42
CA GLY A 98 -15.17 -12.29 -19.24
C GLY A 98 -13.64 -12.28 -19.25
N VAL A 99 -13.01 -11.52 -18.36
CA VAL A 99 -11.55 -11.43 -18.25
C VAL A 99 -11.04 -12.59 -17.41
N ARG A 100 -10.08 -13.33 -17.96
CA ARG A 100 -9.40 -14.43 -17.26
C ARG A 100 -8.24 -13.91 -16.43
N PHE A 101 -8.01 -14.50 -15.27
CA PHE A 101 -6.88 -14.17 -14.41
C PHE A 101 -6.09 -15.41 -14.05
N ARG A 102 -4.76 -15.31 -14.10
CA ARG A 102 -3.86 -16.40 -13.69
C ARG A 102 -2.67 -15.90 -12.88
N CYS A 103 -2.31 -16.68 -11.87
CA CYS A 103 -1.11 -16.49 -11.06
C CYS A 103 -0.12 -17.62 -11.35
N LEU A 104 1.14 -17.31 -11.66
CA LEU A 104 2.11 -18.34 -12.04
C LEU A 104 2.58 -19.19 -10.85
N THR A 105 2.91 -18.58 -9.72
CA THR A 105 3.42 -19.34 -8.56
C THR A 105 2.32 -20.03 -7.76
N GLN A 106 1.06 -19.66 -7.98
CA GLN A 106 -0.10 -20.17 -7.26
C GLN A 106 -1.05 -20.79 -8.29
N ALA A 107 -0.58 -21.89 -8.90
CA ALA A 107 -1.17 -22.50 -10.09
C ALA A 107 -2.63 -22.97 -9.90
N ASP A 108 -3.04 -23.25 -8.66
CA ASP A 108 -4.41 -23.63 -8.30
C ASP A 108 -5.39 -22.44 -8.25
N VAL A 109 -4.88 -21.21 -8.39
CA VAL A 109 -5.70 -20.00 -8.45
C VAL A 109 -6.07 -19.70 -9.90
N ASP A 110 -6.90 -20.59 -10.47
CA ASP A 110 -7.63 -20.34 -11.71
C ASP A 110 -9.08 -19.95 -11.39
N LEU A 111 -9.33 -18.65 -11.44
CA LEU A 111 -10.64 -18.06 -11.11
C LEU A 111 -11.67 -18.20 -12.23
N SER A 112 -11.29 -18.77 -13.38
CA SER A 112 -12.25 -19.16 -14.41
C SER A 112 -13.11 -20.36 -13.97
N SER A 113 -12.61 -21.20 -13.05
CA SER A 113 -13.34 -22.36 -12.53
C SER A 113 -14.16 -22.04 -11.26
N PRO A 114 -15.35 -22.66 -11.06
CA PRO A 114 -16.10 -22.53 -9.81
C PRO A 114 -15.29 -22.94 -8.56
N THR A 115 -14.52 -24.02 -8.68
CA THR A 115 -13.66 -24.53 -7.60
C THR A 115 -12.55 -23.55 -7.26
N GLY A 116 -11.86 -22.99 -8.25
CA GLY A 116 -10.82 -21.98 -8.03
C GLY A 116 -11.36 -20.72 -7.37
N ARG A 117 -12.58 -20.27 -7.74
CA ARG A 117 -13.25 -19.15 -7.04
C ARG A 117 -13.57 -19.46 -5.58
N LEU A 118 -14.02 -20.68 -5.27
CA LEU A 118 -14.28 -21.09 -3.88
C LEU A 118 -13.00 -21.14 -3.05
N VAL A 119 -11.97 -21.84 -3.54
CA VAL A 119 -10.66 -21.95 -2.88
C VAL A 119 -10.07 -20.58 -2.62
N PHE A 120 -10.12 -19.70 -3.62
CA PHE A 120 -9.65 -18.34 -3.50
C PHE A 120 -10.42 -17.52 -2.45
N THR A 121 -11.74 -17.69 -2.38
CA THR A 121 -12.58 -17.03 -1.37
C THR A 121 -12.23 -17.49 0.04
N ILE A 122 -12.01 -18.78 0.24
CA ILE A 122 -11.60 -19.34 1.53
C ILE A 122 -10.21 -18.81 1.92
N LEU A 123 -9.24 -18.85 1.01
CA LEU A 123 -7.88 -18.34 1.27
C LEU A 123 -7.90 -16.84 1.58
N ALA A 124 -8.80 -16.08 0.94
CA ALA A 124 -8.98 -14.68 1.23
C ALA A 124 -9.55 -14.41 2.61
N ALA A 125 -10.58 -15.16 3.01
CA ALA A 125 -11.17 -15.08 4.34
C ALA A 125 -10.13 -15.41 5.43
N VAL A 126 -9.31 -16.44 5.22
CA VAL A 126 -8.22 -16.80 6.14
C VAL A 126 -7.19 -15.67 6.26
N ALA A 127 -6.74 -15.12 5.14
CA ALA A 127 -5.77 -14.03 5.14
C ALA A 127 -6.31 -12.73 5.79
N GLU A 128 -7.60 -12.44 5.64
CA GLU A 128 -8.27 -11.32 6.30
C GLU A 128 -8.40 -11.55 7.81
N MET A 129 -8.76 -12.77 8.22
CA MET A 129 -8.80 -13.18 9.62
C MET A 129 -7.42 -13.03 10.28
N GLU A 130 -6.36 -13.56 9.65
CA GLU A 130 -4.99 -13.43 10.17
C GLU A 130 -4.56 -11.97 10.33
N ARG A 131 -4.86 -11.13 9.33
CA ARG A 131 -4.58 -9.69 9.41
C ARG A 131 -5.33 -9.01 10.56
N SER A 132 -6.59 -9.40 10.77
CA SER A 132 -7.42 -8.87 11.86
C SER A 132 -6.87 -9.29 13.21
N LEU A 133 -6.50 -10.56 13.39
CA LEU A 133 -5.87 -11.10 14.60
C LEU A 133 -4.52 -10.42 14.90
N ILE A 134 -3.70 -10.16 13.88
CA ILE A 134 -2.45 -9.39 14.04
C ILE A 134 -2.77 -7.97 14.52
N SER A 135 -3.74 -7.31 13.89
CA SER A 135 -4.14 -5.95 14.27
C SER A 135 -4.69 -5.87 15.69
N GLU A 136 -5.47 -6.86 16.12
CA GLU A 136 -5.99 -6.98 17.48
C GLU A 136 -4.84 -7.11 18.47
N ARG A 137 -3.91 -8.05 18.23
CA ARG A 137 -2.73 -8.25 19.07
C ARG A 137 -1.86 -7.00 19.17
N VAL A 138 -1.68 -6.27 18.07
CA VAL A 138 -0.95 -5.00 18.06
C VAL A 138 -1.68 -3.95 18.91
N ARG A 139 -3.01 -3.86 18.80
CA ARG A 139 -3.82 -2.93 19.60
C ARG A 139 -3.76 -3.26 21.09
N GLU A 140 -3.87 -4.54 21.45
CA GLU A 140 -3.72 -5.02 22.83
C GLU A 140 -2.32 -4.74 23.37
N GLY A 141 -1.28 -5.02 22.58
CA GLY A 141 0.11 -4.71 22.92
C GLY A 141 0.34 -3.22 23.15
N MET A 142 -0.22 -2.37 22.29
CA MET A 142 -0.20 -0.91 22.48
C MET A 142 -0.97 -0.49 23.74
N ALA A 143 -2.15 -1.05 24.01
CA ALA A 143 -2.91 -0.74 25.22
C ALA A 143 -2.14 -1.14 26.50
N LEU A 144 -1.48 -2.30 26.49
CA LEU A 144 -0.63 -2.73 27.60
C LEU A 144 0.59 -1.82 27.77
N ALA A 145 1.26 -1.45 26.68
CA ALA A 145 2.37 -0.51 26.70
C ALA A 145 1.94 0.85 27.26
N ALA A 146 0.74 1.34 26.89
CA ALA A 146 0.17 2.58 27.40
C ALA A 146 -0.05 2.51 28.92
N ARG A 147 -0.64 1.41 29.41
CA ARG A 147 -0.84 1.16 30.85
C ARG A 147 0.48 1.12 31.63
N LYS A 148 1.55 0.64 30.99
CA LYS A 148 2.92 0.63 31.55
C LYS A 148 3.65 1.98 31.42
N GLY A 149 2.98 3.03 30.91
CA GLY A 149 3.57 4.36 30.74
C GLY A 149 4.56 4.47 29.57
N ALA A 150 4.61 3.49 28.67
CA ALA A 150 5.46 3.58 27.50
C ALA A 150 4.97 4.71 26.56
N PRO A 151 5.87 5.53 25.99
CA PRO A 151 5.47 6.56 25.04
C PRO A 151 4.99 5.91 23.73
N ILE A 152 3.72 6.14 23.38
CA ILE A 152 3.11 5.63 22.15
C ILE A 152 2.92 6.77 21.14
N GLY A 153 3.14 6.45 19.85
CA GLY A 153 2.95 7.39 18.75
C GLY A 153 4.16 8.26 18.46
N ARG A 154 3.96 9.28 17.61
CA ARG A 154 5.04 10.19 17.20
C ARG A 154 5.52 10.99 18.42
N PRO A 155 6.83 10.98 18.74
CA PRO A 155 7.36 11.79 19.83
C PRO A 155 7.00 13.27 19.64
N PRO A 156 6.58 13.99 20.70
CA PRO A 156 6.24 15.39 20.59
C PRO A 156 7.47 16.20 20.13
N VAL A 157 7.21 17.22 19.31
CA VAL A 157 8.24 18.08 18.71
C VAL A 157 9.11 18.74 19.79
N THR A 158 8.56 18.98 20.99
CA THR A 158 9.28 19.49 22.17
C THR A 158 10.37 18.55 22.69
N ARG A 159 10.38 17.25 22.34
CA ARG A 159 11.48 16.33 22.67
C ARG A 159 12.72 16.56 21.80
N GLN A 160 12.59 17.25 20.67
CA GLN A 160 13.74 17.58 19.83
C GLN A 160 14.67 18.53 20.58
N ARG A 161 15.98 18.21 20.63
CA ARG A 161 16.96 18.89 21.48
C ARG A 161 17.03 20.41 21.23
N HIS A 162 17.00 20.84 19.96
CA HIS A 162 17.06 22.25 19.60
C HIS A 162 15.78 23.00 20.02
N VAL A 163 14.61 22.39 19.86
CA VAL A 163 13.32 22.94 20.31
C VAL A 163 13.31 23.07 21.83
N ARG A 164 13.63 21.99 22.56
CA ARG A 164 13.65 21.96 24.03
C ARG A 164 14.54 23.05 24.62
N ARG A 165 15.68 23.35 23.97
CA ARG A 165 16.65 24.36 24.43
C ARG A 165 16.15 25.80 24.24
N GLN A 166 15.47 26.08 23.14
CA GLN A 166 15.06 27.44 22.78
C GLN A 166 13.63 27.79 23.24
N TRP A 167 12.80 26.76 23.49
CA TRP A 167 11.37 26.91 23.81
C TRP A 167 11.08 27.80 25.02
N PRO A 168 11.77 27.71 26.17
CA PRO A 168 11.46 28.54 27.33
C PRO A 168 11.55 30.04 27.02
N ARG A 169 12.58 30.45 26.28
CA ARG A 169 12.81 31.85 25.88
C ARG A 169 11.75 32.31 24.88
N LEU A 170 11.47 31.52 23.85
CA LEU A 170 10.51 31.90 22.82
C LEU A 170 9.07 31.91 23.36
N ARG A 171 8.71 30.99 24.26
CA ARG A 171 7.41 30.97 24.92
C ARG A 171 7.14 32.25 25.71
N HIS A 172 8.12 32.74 26.46
CA HIS A 172 7.99 34.00 27.20
C HIS A 172 7.63 35.17 26.27
N LEU A 173 8.39 35.31 25.18
CA LEU A 173 8.15 36.36 24.18
C LEU A 173 6.77 36.23 23.51
N VAL A 174 6.29 35.00 23.28
CA VAL A 174 4.96 34.76 22.73
C VAL A 174 3.86 35.14 23.72
N LEU A 175 4.03 34.84 25.01
CA LEU A 175 3.05 35.17 26.05
C LEU A 175 3.00 36.67 26.34
N GLU A 176 4.13 37.36 26.25
CA GLU A 176 4.22 38.83 26.35
C GLU A 176 3.71 39.56 25.10
N GLY A 177 3.25 38.84 24.06
CA GLY A 177 2.81 39.44 22.79
C GLY A 177 3.94 40.02 21.94
N ARG A 178 5.21 39.83 22.34
CA ARG A 178 6.41 40.30 21.63
C ARG A 178 6.79 39.44 20.43
N LEU A 179 6.17 38.27 20.31
CA LEU A 179 6.41 37.35 19.21
C LEU A 179 5.12 36.64 18.85
N THR A 180 4.82 36.54 17.56
CA THR A 180 3.71 35.73 17.10
C THR A 180 4.06 34.25 17.17
N ARG A 181 3.05 33.39 17.28
CA ARG A 181 3.24 31.93 17.28
C ARG A 181 3.88 31.41 15.99
N LEU A 182 3.66 32.12 14.88
CA LEU A 182 4.19 31.78 13.57
C LEU A 182 5.69 32.10 13.48
N GLU A 183 6.11 33.25 14.02
CA GLU A 183 7.52 33.62 14.15
C GLU A 183 8.28 32.68 15.10
N ALA A 184 7.64 32.24 16.18
CA ALA A 184 8.24 31.26 17.10
C ALA A 184 8.46 29.92 16.40
N ALA A 185 7.48 29.46 15.61
CA ALA A 185 7.59 28.23 14.83
C ALA A 185 8.72 28.30 13.80
N ALA A 186 8.83 29.42 13.08
CA ALA A 186 9.87 29.66 12.10
C ALA A 186 11.27 29.64 12.74
N ARG A 187 11.45 30.33 13.89
CA ARG A 187 12.73 30.33 14.64
C ARG A 187 13.13 28.95 15.16
N LEU A 188 12.15 28.11 15.45
CA LEU A 188 12.36 26.73 15.90
C LEU A 188 12.59 25.74 14.75
N GLY A 189 12.38 26.15 13.49
CA GLY A 189 12.47 25.25 12.35
C GLY A 189 11.39 24.17 12.32
N ILE A 190 10.22 24.43 12.94
CA ILE A 190 9.12 23.47 13.05
C ILE A 190 7.86 24.00 12.37
N GLY A 191 6.98 23.11 11.92
CA GLY A 191 5.68 23.50 11.38
C GLY A 191 4.82 24.24 12.41
N ALA A 192 4.03 25.23 11.96
CA ALA A 192 3.17 26.05 12.82
C ALA A 192 2.23 25.22 13.72
N VAL A 193 1.73 24.08 13.22
CA VAL A 193 0.90 23.14 13.98
C VAL A 193 1.67 22.47 15.14
N GLY A 194 2.93 22.10 14.91
CA GLY A 194 3.80 21.53 15.96
C GLY A 194 4.14 22.53 17.06
N CYS A 195 4.29 23.80 16.71
CA CYS A 195 4.47 24.89 17.66
C CYS A 195 3.21 25.11 18.52
N LEU A 196 2.03 25.18 17.89
CA LEU A 196 0.74 25.33 18.59
C LEU A 196 0.46 24.20 19.59
N TYR A 197 0.75 22.96 19.20
CA TYR A 197 0.58 21.79 20.07
C TYR A 197 1.51 21.84 21.29
N SER A 198 2.72 22.39 21.13
CA SER A 198 3.72 22.55 22.19
C SER A 198 3.33 23.60 23.24
N ILE A 199 2.53 24.60 22.86
CA ILE A 199 2.02 25.64 23.78
C ILE A 199 0.89 25.08 24.65
N ARG A 200 -0.03 24.32 24.06
CA ARG A 200 -1.25 23.81 24.75
C ARG A 200 -0.96 22.69 25.74
N HIS A 201 -0.02 21.79 25.45
CA HIS A 201 0.29 20.62 26.30
C HIS A 201 1.16 20.91 27.54
N GLN A 202 1.59 22.15 27.77
CA GLN A 202 2.36 22.56 28.96
C GLN A 202 1.64 23.63 29.81
N GLN A 203 0.34 23.84 29.55
CA GLN A 203 -0.55 24.66 30.41
C GLN A 203 -1.44 23.82 31.34
N ALA A 204 -1.39 22.49 31.21
CA ALA A 204 -1.97 21.52 32.14
C ALA A 204 -0.83 20.85 32.92
#